data_AF-A0A926U987-F1
#
_entry.id   AF-A0A926U987-F1
#
_cell.length_a   1.000
_cell.length_b   1.000
_cell.length_c   1.000
_cell.angle_alpha   90.00
_cell.angle_beta   90.00
_cell.angle_gamma   90.00
#
_symmetry.space_group_name_H-M   'P 1'
#
loop_
_entity.id
_entity.type
_entity.pdbx_description
1 polymer ?
#
loop_
_entity_poly.entity_id
_entity_poly.type
_entity_poly.pdbx_seq_one_letter_code
_entity_poly.pdbx_strand_id
1 'polypeptide(L)'
;MTSGFTEQLELKLWEDLKAASADPEGADIGLLLGELEAVVAMMEEQERMQVAAAAIEQMVQLYELRSGALLGDWEDRGRVEGPVMNGDWLTALVRQTMAFDLAKLLEPPIPEQRRKRVGAVETGESITGVVDKAVLLEALDEIAPTEASDPLAVAHAEDVAAWSQAVLGWLDRLATNKAVSLLELQQGLERPSVEVWLGLLLAGERQPR
;
A
#
# COMPACT_ATOMS: atom_id res chain seq x y z
N MET A 1 17.52 -8.22 46.96
CA MET A 1 18.28 -7.55 45.86
C MET A 1 17.65 -7.77 44.48
N THR A 2 16.60 -8.58 44.34
CA THR A 2 15.92 -8.86 43.05
C THR A 2 14.95 -7.77 42.60
N SER A 3 14.38 -6.97 43.52
CA SER A 3 13.34 -5.98 43.21
C SER A 3 13.72 -4.95 42.14
N GLY A 4 14.94 -4.43 42.15
CA GLY A 4 15.34 -3.36 41.21
C GLY A 4 15.60 -3.84 39.78
N PHE A 5 15.87 -5.14 39.59
CA PHE A 5 16.09 -5.70 38.25
C PHE A 5 14.75 -5.91 37.52
N THR A 6 13.73 -6.36 38.25
CA THR A 6 12.39 -6.56 37.71
C THR A 6 11.76 -5.23 37.29
N GLU A 7 11.88 -4.19 38.12
CA GLU A 7 11.38 -2.84 37.84
C GLU A 7 12.04 -2.23 36.59
N GLN A 8 13.33 -2.51 36.38
CA GLN A 8 14.04 -2.04 35.19
C GLN A 8 13.60 -2.76 33.90
N LEU A 9 13.35 -4.08 33.97
CA LEU A 9 12.82 -4.84 32.84
C LEU A 9 11.39 -4.42 32.50
N GLU A 10 10.57 -4.18 33.52
CA GLU A 10 9.21 -3.67 33.35
C GLU A 10 9.23 -2.28 32.67
N LEU A 11 10.09 -1.37 33.11
CA LEU A 11 10.22 -0.05 32.49
C LEU A 11 10.59 -0.17 31.00
N LYS A 12 11.54 -1.06 30.68
CA LYS A 12 11.96 -1.33 29.31
C LYS A 12 10.78 -1.84 28.46
N LEU A 13 10.02 -2.81 28.96
CA LEU A 13 8.83 -3.34 28.29
C LEU A 13 7.84 -2.21 27.94
N TRP A 14 7.57 -1.30 28.87
CA TRP A 14 6.65 -0.19 28.63
C TRP A 14 7.18 0.84 27.63
N GLU A 15 8.49 1.10 27.64
CA GLU A 15 9.14 1.96 26.65
C GLU A 15 9.04 1.34 25.24
N ASP A 16 9.28 0.04 25.13
CA ASP A 16 9.24 -0.69 23.87
C ASP A 16 7.80 -0.80 23.33
N LEU A 17 6.80 -1.06 24.19
CA LEU A 17 5.38 -1.00 23.82
C LEU A 17 4.96 0.38 23.33
N LYS A 18 5.46 1.44 23.97
CA LYS A 18 5.20 2.82 23.55
C LYS A 18 5.86 3.15 22.21
N ALA A 19 7.09 2.70 22.00
CA ALA A 19 7.79 2.86 20.72
C ALA A 19 7.07 2.11 19.60
N ALA A 20 6.66 0.86 19.85
CA ALA A 20 5.89 0.04 18.93
C ALA A 20 4.53 0.69 18.59
N SER A 21 3.88 1.35 19.54
CA SER A 21 2.63 2.09 19.28
C SER A 21 2.84 3.32 18.38
N ALA A 22 4.04 3.89 18.35
CA ALA A 22 4.37 5.00 17.45
C ALA A 22 4.73 4.54 16.03
N ASP A 23 5.24 3.32 15.87
CA ASP A 23 5.48 2.64 14.59
C ASP A 23 4.93 1.19 14.59
N PRO A 24 3.61 1.03 14.39
CA PRO A 24 2.92 -0.25 14.54
C PRO A 24 3.28 -1.28 13.48
N GLU A 25 3.66 -0.82 12.29
CA GLU A 25 4.00 -1.67 11.15
C GLU A 25 5.38 -2.31 11.31
N GLY A 26 6.33 -1.55 11.87
CA GLY A 26 7.69 -2.00 12.19
C GLY A 26 7.81 -2.79 13.50
N ALA A 27 6.77 -2.78 14.34
CA ALA A 27 6.78 -3.45 15.63
C ALA A 27 6.88 -5.00 15.52
N ASP A 28 7.83 -5.57 16.26
CA ASP A 28 7.97 -7.02 16.47
C ASP A 28 7.21 -7.45 17.73
N ILE A 29 5.99 -7.92 17.53
CA ILE A 29 5.09 -8.33 18.61
C ILE A 29 5.57 -9.63 19.28
N GLY A 30 6.29 -10.48 18.54
CA GLY A 30 6.87 -11.69 19.10
C GLY A 30 7.97 -11.37 20.12
N LEU A 31 8.79 -10.37 19.81
CA LEU A 31 9.80 -9.85 20.74
C LEU A 31 9.15 -9.26 22.00
N LEU A 32 8.13 -8.41 21.84
CA LEU A 32 7.40 -7.80 22.96
C LEU A 32 6.73 -8.85 23.87
N LEU A 33 6.18 -9.93 23.29
CA LEU A 33 5.63 -11.05 24.06
C LEU A 33 6.71 -11.77 24.86
N GLY A 34 7.88 -12.02 24.26
CA GLY A 34 9.02 -12.62 24.96
C GLY A 34 9.55 -11.74 26.10
N GLU A 35 9.57 -10.42 25.91
CA GLU A 35 9.93 -9.46 26.95
C GLU A 35 8.91 -9.45 28.09
N LEU A 36 7.62 -9.49 27.77
CA LEU A 36 6.56 -9.64 28.77
C LEU A 36 6.76 -10.91 29.60
N GLU A 37 6.93 -12.07 28.94
CA GLU A 37 7.18 -13.35 29.60
C GLU A 37 8.38 -13.28 30.56
N ALA A 38 9.46 -12.63 30.15
CA ALA A 38 10.66 -12.45 30.98
C ALA A 38 10.39 -11.59 32.22
N VAL A 39 9.62 -10.50 32.08
CA VAL A 39 9.22 -9.63 33.21
C VAL A 39 8.33 -10.39 34.18
N VAL A 40 7.26 -11.03 33.67
CA VAL A 40 6.23 -11.66 34.51
C VAL A 40 6.74 -12.91 35.22
N ALA A 41 7.72 -13.62 34.65
CA ALA A 41 8.33 -14.81 35.28
C ALA A 41 9.01 -14.51 36.62
N MET A 42 9.43 -13.26 36.85
CA MET A 42 10.15 -12.83 38.04
C MET A 42 9.25 -12.18 39.11
N MET A 43 7.95 -12.07 38.84
CA MET A 43 6.98 -11.39 39.71
C MET A 43 6.15 -12.36 40.55
N GLU A 44 5.66 -11.87 41.69
CA GLU A 44 4.65 -12.56 42.51
C GLU A 44 3.30 -12.63 41.78
N GLU A 45 2.49 -13.64 42.08
CA GLU A 45 1.30 -14.02 41.28
C GLU A 45 0.30 -12.86 41.04
N GLN A 46 0.05 -12.04 42.05
CA GLN A 46 -0.90 -10.93 41.98
C GLN A 46 -0.42 -9.82 41.03
N GLU A 47 0.86 -9.44 41.15
CA GLU A 47 1.50 -8.38 40.35
C GLU A 47 1.70 -8.85 38.91
N ARG A 48 2.09 -10.12 38.76
CA ARG A 48 2.19 -10.82 37.47
C ARG A 48 0.91 -10.71 36.66
N MET A 49 -0.24 -10.97 37.28
CA MET A 49 -1.52 -10.95 36.58
C MET A 49 -1.91 -9.53 36.15
N GLN A 50 -1.61 -8.52 36.97
CA GLN A 50 -1.87 -7.12 36.62
C GLN A 50 -1.01 -6.64 35.46
N VAL A 51 0.30 -6.87 35.52
CA VAL A 51 1.25 -6.46 34.48
C VAL A 51 0.98 -7.21 33.17
N ALA A 52 0.74 -8.53 33.24
CA ALA A 52 0.38 -9.32 32.07
C ALA A 52 -0.90 -8.82 31.40
N ALA A 53 -1.96 -8.56 32.17
CA ALA A 53 -3.22 -8.07 31.63
C ALA A 53 -3.05 -6.71 30.94
N ALA A 54 -2.36 -5.77 31.59
CA ALA A 54 -2.13 -4.43 31.03
C ALA A 54 -1.25 -4.47 29.77
N ALA A 55 -0.22 -5.32 29.73
CA ALA A 55 0.65 -5.45 28.57
C ALA A 55 -0.09 -6.10 27.40
N ILE A 56 -0.87 -7.16 27.65
CA ILE A 56 -1.70 -7.80 26.62
C ILE A 56 -2.72 -6.82 26.06
N GLU A 57 -3.36 -6.00 26.90
CA GLU A 57 -4.28 -4.95 26.43
C GLU A 57 -3.60 -3.99 25.46
N GLN A 58 -2.39 -3.51 25.76
CA GLN A 58 -1.63 -2.65 24.83
C GLN A 58 -1.21 -3.38 23.56
N MET A 59 -0.84 -4.66 23.64
CA MET A 59 -0.52 -5.46 22.45
C MET A 59 -1.74 -5.64 21.54
N VAL A 60 -2.95 -5.80 22.10
CA VAL A 60 -4.18 -5.86 21.31
C VAL A 60 -4.46 -4.54 20.60
N GLN A 61 -4.29 -3.41 21.30
CA GLN A 61 -4.42 -2.07 20.68
C GLN A 61 -3.38 -1.86 19.57
N LEU A 62 -2.16 -2.35 19.77
CA LEU A 62 -1.11 -2.34 18.75
C LEU A 62 -1.50 -3.16 17.51
N TYR A 63 -2.09 -4.34 17.70
CA TYR A 63 -2.62 -5.15 16.59
C TYR A 63 -3.74 -4.44 15.83
N GLU A 64 -4.66 -3.79 16.55
CA GLU A 64 -5.74 -3.01 15.93
C GLU A 64 -5.16 -1.90 15.04
N LEU A 65 -4.23 -1.10 15.59
CA LEU A 65 -3.60 0.00 14.88
C LEU A 65 -2.82 -0.49 13.65
N ARG A 66 -2.06 -1.58 13.80
CA ARG A 66 -1.32 -2.20 12.70
C ARG A 66 -2.26 -2.73 11.61
N SER A 67 -3.35 -3.38 12.00
CA SER A 67 -4.33 -3.91 11.05
C SER A 67 -5.02 -2.79 10.27
N GLY A 68 -5.35 -1.68 10.95
CA GLY A 68 -5.92 -0.49 10.33
C GLY A 68 -4.97 0.14 9.32
N ALA A 69 -3.69 0.27 9.67
CA ALA A 69 -2.67 0.77 8.75
C ALA A 69 -2.54 -0.12 7.50
N LEU A 70 -2.37 -1.44 7.68
CA LEU A 70 -2.22 -2.39 6.56
C LEU A 70 -3.46 -2.44 5.65
N LEU A 71 -4.66 -2.37 6.22
CA LEU A 71 -5.90 -2.32 5.45
C LEU A 71 -6.03 -1.00 4.68
N GLY A 72 -5.72 0.13 5.31
CA GLY A 72 -5.71 1.44 4.63
C GLY A 72 -4.72 1.46 3.46
N ASP A 73 -3.52 0.93 3.68
CA ASP A 73 -2.48 0.78 2.66
C ASP A 73 -2.95 -0.07 1.47
N TRP A 74 -3.70 -1.14 1.75
CA TRP A 74 -4.28 -2.00 0.73
C TRP A 74 -5.39 -1.31 -0.05
N GLU A 75 -6.29 -0.59 0.63
CA GLU A 75 -7.37 0.18 0.01
C GLU A 75 -6.83 1.29 -0.88
N ASP A 76 -5.78 1.99 -0.45
CA ASP A 76 -5.18 3.08 -1.22
C ASP A 76 -4.47 2.58 -2.49
N ARG A 77 -3.84 1.40 -2.46
CA ARG A 77 -3.26 0.76 -3.67
C ARG A 77 -4.33 0.37 -4.70
N GLY A 78 -5.52 0.02 -4.25
CA GLY A 78 -6.66 -0.33 -5.11
C GLY A 78 -7.37 0.88 -5.70
N ARG A 79 -7.08 2.10 -5.25
CA ARG A 79 -7.80 3.31 -5.66
C ARG A 79 -7.28 3.82 -7.01
N VAL A 80 -8.10 3.70 -8.05
CA VAL A 80 -7.80 4.18 -9.41
C VAL A 80 -7.70 5.72 -9.49
N GLU A 81 -8.41 6.42 -8.60
CA GLU A 81 -8.49 7.88 -8.57
C GLU A 81 -7.25 8.57 -7.98
N GLY A 82 -6.27 7.78 -7.49
CA GLY A 82 -5.06 8.28 -6.83
C GLY A 82 -5.31 8.77 -5.40
N PRO A 83 -4.27 9.29 -4.72
CA PRO A 83 -4.38 9.73 -3.33
C PRO A 83 -5.35 10.91 -3.20
N VAL A 84 -6.31 10.80 -2.28
CA VAL A 84 -7.26 11.88 -1.98
C VAL A 84 -6.54 12.95 -1.17
N MET A 85 -6.06 13.95 -1.87
CA MET A 85 -5.44 15.13 -1.29
C MET A 85 -6.53 16.08 -0.77
N ASN A 86 -6.71 16.16 0.56
CA ASN A 86 -7.58 17.17 1.17
C ASN A 86 -7.12 18.58 0.75
N GLY A 87 -8.04 19.52 0.52
CA GLY A 87 -7.74 20.86 -0.02
C GLY A 87 -6.63 21.65 0.70
N ASP A 88 -6.34 21.30 1.95
CA ASP A 88 -5.31 21.92 2.79
C ASP A 88 -3.95 21.20 2.78
N TRP A 89 -3.77 20.14 1.99
CA TRP A 89 -2.53 19.34 1.96
C TRP A 89 -1.28 20.17 1.61
N LEU A 90 -1.45 21.24 0.82
CA LEU A 90 -0.38 22.17 0.45
C LEU A 90 -0.20 23.30 1.46
N THR A 91 -1.06 23.46 2.46
CA THR A 91 -1.03 24.62 3.36
C THR A 91 0.26 24.68 4.19
N ALA A 92 0.86 23.52 4.48
CA ALA A 92 2.18 23.43 5.13
C ALA A 92 3.36 23.70 4.17
N LEU A 93 3.15 23.50 2.86
CA LEU A 93 4.17 23.63 1.81
C LEU A 93 4.17 25.03 1.15
N VAL A 94 3.02 25.70 1.14
CA VAL A 94 2.87 27.06 0.63
C VAL A 94 3.34 28.03 1.71
N ARG A 95 4.64 28.31 1.68
CA ARG A 95 5.22 29.43 2.42
C ARG A 95 4.49 30.70 1.97
N GLN A 96 3.77 31.32 2.91
CA GLN A 96 3.04 32.58 2.79
C GLN A 96 3.75 33.53 1.81
N THR A 97 3.13 33.82 0.67
CA THR A 97 3.68 34.66 -0.38
C THR A 97 4.19 35.98 0.20
N MET A 98 5.50 36.19 0.16
CA MET A 98 6.08 37.49 0.50
C MET A 98 5.81 38.43 -0.68
N ALA A 99 4.90 39.39 -0.52
CA ALA A 99 4.66 40.42 -1.52
C ALA A 99 5.92 41.30 -1.61
N PHE A 100 6.67 41.15 -2.71
CA PHE A 100 7.87 41.93 -2.98
C PHE A 100 7.52 43.10 -3.89
N ASP A 101 7.70 44.32 -3.41
CA ASP A 101 7.41 45.55 -4.16
C ASP A 101 8.52 45.79 -5.20
N LEU A 102 8.24 45.40 -6.45
CA LEU A 102 9.14 45.55 -7.60
C LEU A 102 9.48 47.01 -7.92
N ALA A 103 8.71 47.99 -7.42
CA ALA A 103 9.01 49.41 -7.62
C ALA A 103 10.33 49.83 -6.94
N LYS A 104 10.79 49.09 -5.93
CA LYS A 104 12.06 49.36 -5.22
C LYS A 104 13.30 48.81 -5.92
N LEU A 105 13.14 47.95 -6.93
CA LEU A 105 14.23 47.40 -7.74
C LEU A 105 14.39 48.08 -9.09
N LEU A 106 13.46 48.96 -9.47
CA LEU A 106 13.54 49.71 -10.71
C LEU A 106 14.37 50.98 -10.49
N GLU A 107 15.60 50.97 -10.97
CA GLU A 107 16.40 52.18 -11.15
C GLU A 107 15.70 53.10 -12.17
N PRO A 108 15.58 54.43 -11.92
CA PRO A 108 14.95 55.33 -12.87
C PRO A 108 15.61 55.24 -14.26
N PRO A 109 14.82 55.25 -15.36
CA PRO A 109 15.37 55.06 -16.69
C PRO A 109 16.31 56.20 -17.03
N ILE A 110 17.58 55.86 -17.27
CA ILE A 110 18.56 56.79 -17.84
C ILE A 110 18.06 57.15 -19.24
N PRO A 111 17.91 58.45 -19.58
CA PRO A 111 17.41 58.84 -20.89
C PRO A 111 18.38 58.36 -21.99
N GLU A 112 17.96 57.36 -22.75
CA GLU A 112 18.73 56.80 -23.85
C GLU A 112 18.85 57.83 -24.99
N GLN A 113 20.06 58.32 -25.23
CA GLN A 113 20.38 58.94 -26.51
C GLN A 113 20.39 57.87 -27.59
N ARG A 114 19.36 57.89 -28.43
CA ARG A 114 19.14 57.03 -29.61
C ARG A 114 20.40 56.88 -30.46
N ARG A 115 21.17 55.81 -30.24
CA ARG A 115 22.26 55.40 -31.15
C ARG A 115 21.76 54.29 -32.07
N LYS A 116 22.01 54.50 -33.37
CA LYS A 116 21.55 53.67 -34.48
C LYS A 116 22.02 52.22 -34.31
N ARG A 117 21.11 51.27 -34.55
CA ARG A 117 21.38 49.83 -34.62
C ARG A 117 22.40 49.54 -35.72
N VAL A 118 23.47 48.82 -35.37
CA VAL A 118 24.37 48.16 -36.32
C VAL A 118 24.47 46.69 -35.94
N GLY A 119 23.99 45.84 -36.86
CA GLY A 119 24.49 44.52 -37.28
C GLY A 119 25.03 43.48 -36.29
N ALA A 120 24.53 42.26 -36.52
CA ALA A 120 25.17 40.94 -36.34
C ALA A 120 25.33 40.41 -34.91
N VAL A 121 24.48 39.43 -34.57
CA VAL A 121 24.72 38.49 -33.47
C VAL A 121 25.36 37.24 -34.08
N GLU A 122 26.58 36.96 -33.66
CA GLU A 122 27.30 35.72 -33.97
C GLU A 122 26.72 34.55 -33.18
N THR A 123 26.64 33.41 -33.86
CA THR A 123 26.18 32.11 -33.38
C THR A 123 27.11 31.54 -32.31
N GLY A 124 26.60 31.43 -31.07
CA GLY A 124 27.17 30.58 -30.02
C GLY A 124 26.46 29.23 -29.97
N GLU A 125 27.25 28.17 -29.81
CA GLU A 125 26.87 26.75 -29.77
C GLU A 125 25.69 26.46 -28.84
N SER A 126 24.53 26.13 -29.42
CA SER A 126 23.37 25.57 -28.70
C SER A 126 23.16 24.13 -29.15
N ILE A 127 23.32 23.17 -28.24
CA ILE A 127 23.14 21.72 -28.46
C ILE A 127 21.65 21.32 -28.49
N THR A 128 20.73 22.26 -28.25
CA THR A 128 19.29 22.03 -28.38
C THR A 128 18.81 22.45 -29.76
N GLY A 129 18.77 21.49 -30.68
CA GLY A 129 18.00 21.64 -31.92
C GLY A 129 16.51 21.66 -31.60
N VAL A 130 15.77 22.61 -32.17
CA VAL A 130 14.30 22.62 -32.09
C VAL A 130 13.79 21.43 -32.89
N VAL A 131 13.35 20.37 -32.20
CA VAL A 131 12.68 19.23 -32.83
C VAL A 131 11.20 19.54 -32.93
N ASP A 132 10.63 19.40 -34.13
CA ASP A 132 9.22 19.62 -34.39
C ASP A 132 8.37 18.58 -33.64
N LYS A 133 7.31 19.03 -32.97
CA LYS A 133 6.39 18.19 -32.21
C LYS A 133 5.77 17.08 -33.07
N ALA A 134 5.57 17.32 -34.36
CA ALA A 134 5.05 16.33 -35.29
C ALA A 134 5.97 15.10 -35.40
N VAL A 135 7.30 15.31 -35.41
CA VAL A 135 8.31 14.25 -35.52
C VAL A 135 8.36 13.40 -34.25
N LEU A 136 8.14 14.01 -33.09
CA LEU A 136 8.09 13.28 -31.81
C LEU A 136 6.83 12.40 -31.68
N LEU A 137 5.70 12.82 -32.27
CA LEU A 137 4.46 12.05 -32.23
C LEU A 137 4.53 10.83 -33.16
N GLU A 138 5.13 10.98 -34.33
CA GLU A 138 5.33 9.87 -35.28
C GLU A 138 6.28 8.80 -34.72
N ALA A 139 7.35 9.22 -34.05
CA ALA A 139 8.25 8.30 -33.35
C ALA A 139 7.59 7.58 -32.16
N LEU A 140 6.56 8.17 -31.54
CA LEU A 140 5.84 7.56 -30.42
C LEU A 140 4.85 6.49 -30.90
N ASP A 141 4.24 6.68 -32.08
CA ASP A 141 3.37 5.68 -32.72
C ASP A 141 4.16 4.45 -33.21
N GLU A 142 5.42 4.62 -33.61
CA GLU A 142 6.31 3.49 -33.97
C GLU A 142 6.75 2.64 -32.75
N ILE A 143 6.69 3.21 -31.53
CA ILE A 143 7.08 2.53 -30.28
C ILE A 143 5.87 1.83 -29.62
N ALA A 144 4.64 2.08 -30.10
CA ALA A 144 3.45 1.43 -29.57
C ALA A 144 3.46 -0.09 -29.89
N PRO A 145 3.51 -0.97 -28.87
CA PRO A 145 3.46 -2.41 -29.11
C PRO A 145 2.09 -2.78 -29.71
N THR A 146 2.12 -3.38 -30.90
CA THR A 146 0.93 -3.66 -31.73
C THR A 146 0.01 -4.77 -31.18
N GLU A 147 0.28 -5.35 -30.02
CA GLU A 147 -0.61 -6.36 -29.41
C GLU A 147 -0.70 -6.19 -27.90
N ALA A 148 -1.26 -5.06 -27.45
CA ALA A 148 -1.90 -5.03 -26.15
C ALA A 148 -3.17 -5.90 -26.25
N SER A 149 -3.04 -7.18 -25.89
CA SER A 149 -4.19 -8.00 -25.51
C SER A 149 -4.95 -7.21 -24.45
N ASP A 150 -6.16 -6.78 -24.79
CA ASP A 150 -7.02 -6.00 -23.92
C ASP A 150 -7.19 -6.75 -22.58
N PRO A 151 -6.61 -6.27 -21.47
CA PRO A 151 -6.70 -6.97 -20.18
C PRO A 151 -8.15 -7.04 -19.68
N LEU A 152 -9.03 -6.17 -20.16
CA LEU A 152 -10.47 -6.23 -19.90
C LEU A 152 -11.18 -7.39 -20.62
N ALA A 153 -10.64 -7.86 -21.75
CA ALA A 153 -11.20 -9.02 -22.45
C ALA A 153 -10.96 -10.34 -21.69
N VAL A 154 -9.87 -10.42 -20.90
CA VAL A 154 -9.58 -11.57 -20.04
C VAL A 154 -10.52 -11.60 -18.82
N ALA A 155 -10.86 -10.44 -18.27
CA ALA A 155 -11.74 -10.32 -17.10
C ALA A 155 -13.21 -10.76 -17.35
N HIS A 156 -13.65 -10.86 -18.61
CA HIS A 156 -14.99 -11.31 -18.98
C HIS A 156 -15.06 -12.77 -19.47
N ALA A 157 -13.95 -13.49 -19.49
CA ALA A 157 -13.93 -14.91 -19.83
C ALA A 157 -14.18 -15.86 -18.63
N GLU A 158 -14.29 -15.29 -17.42
CA GLU A 158 -14.40 -16.06 -16.18
C GLU A 158 -15.86 -16.42 -15.86
N ASP A 159 -16.31 -17.61 -16.29
CA ASP A 159 -17.62 -18.14 -15.91
C ASP A 159 -17.56 -18.92 -14.59
N VAL A 160 -17.39 -18.17 -13.50
CA VAL A 160 -17.34 -18.68 -12.12
C VAL A 160 -18.63 -19.44 -11.74
N ALA A 161 -19.77 -19.05 -12.33
CA ALA A 161 -21.04 -19.73 -12.09
C ALA A 161 -21.02 -21.16 -12.68
N ALA A 162 -20.53 -21.32 -13.90
CA ALA A 162 -20.34 -22.64 -14.51
C ALA A 162 -19.33 -23.49 -13.73
N TRP A 163 -18.25 -22.89 -13.21
CA TRP A 163 -17.22 -23.63 -12.46
C TRP A 163 -17.75 -24.15 -11.12
N SER A 164 -18.43 -23.31 -10.34
CA SER A 164 -19.07 -23.71 -9.08
C SER A 164 -20.12 -24.81 -9.28
N GLN A 165 -20.95 -24.71 -10.32
CA GLN A 165 -21.92 -25.75 -10.68
C GLN A 165 -21.25 -27.07 -11.09
N ALA A 166 -20.15 -27.01 -11.84
CA ALA A 166 -19.41 -28.20 -12.24
C ALA A 166 -18.80 -28.92 -11.03
N VAL A 167 -18.22 -28.17 -10.10
CA VAL A 167 -17.65 -28.70 -8.84
C VAL A 167 -18.75 -29.34 -7.98
N LEU A 168 -19.86 -28.64 -7.73
CA LEU A 168 -20.97 -29.17 -6.94
C LEU A 168 -21.60 -30.40 -7.58
N GLY A 169 -21.87 -30.37 -8.89
CA GLY A 169 -22.43 -31.51 -9.61
C GLY A 169 -21.49 -32.71 -9.68
N TRP A 170 -20.18 -32.51 -9.55
CA TRP A 170 -19.21 -33.60 -9.44
C TRP A 170 -19.18 -34.18 -8.02
N LEU A 171 -19.19 -33.32 -6.99
CA LEU A 171 -19.28 -33.75 -5.58
C LEU A 171 -20.59 -34.49 -5.28
N ASP A 172 -21.73 -34.01 -5.80
CA ASP A 172 -23.04 -34.65 -5.66
C ASP A 172 -23.06 -36.03 -6.33
N ARG A 173 -22.40 -36.19 -7.48
CA ARG A 173 -22.29 -37.48 -8.18
C ARG A 173 -21.43 -38.48 -7.43
N LEU A 174 -20.48 -38.00 -6.62
CA LEU A 174 -19.62 -38.87 -5.83
C LEU A 174 -20.31 -39.41 -4.58
N ALA A 175 -21.35 -38.76 -4.06
CA ALA A 175 -22.30 -39.23 -3.02
C ALA A 175 -21.71 -40.22 -2.00
N THR A 176 -20.47 -40.02 -1.59
CA THR A 176 -19.76 -40.84 -0.60
C THR A 176 -19.30 -39.89 0.48
N ASN A 177 -19.58 -40.26 1.73
CA ASN A 177 -19.28 -39.46 2.92
C ASN A 177 -17.78 -39.48 3.26
N LYS A 178 -16.92 -39.45 2.23
CA LYS A 178 -15.47 -39.52 2.31
C LYS A 178 -14.90 -38.20 1.84
N ALA A 179 -13.89 -37.72 2.56
CA ALA A 179 -13.11 -36.57 2.14
C ALA A 179 -12.43 -36.88 0.80
N VAL A 180 -12.61 -35.99 -0.18
CA VAL A 180 -11.96 -36.06 -1.49
C VAL A 180 -10.81 -35.07 -1.49
N SER A 181 -9.63 -35.49 -1.97
CA SER A 181 -8.50 -34.59 -2.11
C SER A 181 -8.70 -33.64 -3.29
N LEU A 182 -8.12 -32.44 -3.20
CA LEU A 182 -8.19 -31.46 -4.29
C LEU A 182 -7.61 -32.00 -5.61
N LEU A 183 -6.58 -32.85 -5.54
CA LEU A 183 -5.97 -33.47 -6.71
C LEU A 183 -6.94 -34.42 -7.42
N GLU A 184 -7.70 -35.22 -6.68
CA GLU A 184 -8.73 -36.12 -7.24
C GLU A 184 -9.87 -35.33 -7.88
N LEU A 185 -10.26 -34.20 -7.26
CA LEU A 185 -11.25 -33.27 -7.81
C LEU A 185 -10.78 -32.65 -9.12
N GLN A 186 -9.52 -32.18 -9.17
CA GLN A 186 -8.93 -31.61 -10.38
C GLN A 186 -8.87 -32.65 -11.51
N GLN A 187 -8.45 -33.88 -11.21
CA GLN A 187 -8.38 -34.97 -12.18
C GLN A 187 -9.77 -35.37 -12.68
N GLY A 188 -10.78 -35.37 -11.82
CA GLY A 188 -12.15 -35.73 -12.18
C GLY A 188 -12.92 -34.67 -12.96
N LEU A 189 -12.53 -33.40 -12.82
CA LEU A 189 -13.13 -32.26 -13.55
C LEU A 189 -12.39 -31.92 -14.84
N GLU A 190 -11.16 -32.42 -15.04
CA GLU A 190 -10.28 -32.10 -16.17
C GLU A 190 -10.10 -30.58 -16.38
N ARG A 191 -10.11 -29.81 -15.28
CA ARG A 191 -10.03 -28.33 -15.30
C ARG A 191 -8.72 -27.80 -14.72
N PRO A 192 -8.31 -26.58 -15.13
CA PRO A 192 -7.22 -25.87 -14.48
C PRO A 192 -7.45 -25.74 -12.98
N SER A 193 -6.38 -25.84 -12.19
CA SER A 193 -6.44 -25.77 -10.72
C SER A 193 -7.10 -24.48 -10.23
N VAL A 194 -6.86 -23.35 -10.90
CA VAL A 194 -7.43 -22.04 -10.56
C VAL A 194 -8.96 -22.05 -10.68
N GLU A 195 -9.53 -22.63 -11.74
CA GLU A 195 -10.99 -22.74 -11.92
C GLU A 195 -11.64 -23.59 -10.81
N VAL A 196 -10.97 -24.68 -10.42
CA VAL A 196 -11.45 -25.57 -9.35
C VAL A 196 -11.41 -24.87 -7.99
N TRP A 197 -10.33 -24.13 -7.70
CA TRP A 197 -10.20 -23.36 -6.47
C TRP A 197 -11.25 -22.24 -6.37
N LEU A 198 -11.41 -21.44 -7.43
CA LEU A 198 -12.41 -20.37 -7.47
C LEU A 198 -13.83 -20.93 -7.40
N GLY A 199 -14.09 -22.04 -8.09
CA GLY A 199 -15.36 -22.75 -8.02
C GLY A 199 -15.68 -23.26 -6.62
N LEU A 200 -14.70 -23.83 -5.89
CA LEU A 200 -14.88 -24.28 -4.51
C LEU A 200 -15.11 -23.15 -3.52
N LEU A 201 -14.30 -22.09 -3.58
CA LEU A 201 -14.38 -20.95 -2.66
C LEU A 201 -15.73 -20.22 -2.79
N LEU A 202 -16.22 -20.10 -4.02
CA LEU A 202 -17.43 -19.33 -4.32
C LEU A 202 -18.70 -20.20 -4.38
N ALA A 203 -18.59 -21.53 -4.40
CA ALA A 203 -19.73 -22.44 -4.29
C ALA A 203 -20.40 -22.38 -2.91
N GLY A 204 -19.65 -22.06 -1.84
CA GLY A 204 -20.18 -21.97 -0.47
C GLY A 204 -21.13 -20.78 -0.25
N GLU A 205 -21.05 -19.74 -1.08
CA GLU A 205 -21.83 -18.51 -0.91
C GLU A 205 -23.20 -18.55 -1.62
N ARG A 206 -23.46 -19.56 -2.47
CA ARG A 206 -24.71 -19.71 -3.21
C ARG A 206 -25.51 -20.92 -2.73
N GLN A 207 -25.98 -20.87 -1.50
CA GLN A 207 -27.11 -21.70 -1.07
C GLN A 207 -28.40 -20.86 -1.09
N PRO A 208 -29.14 -20.80 -2.21
CA PRO A 208 -30.50 -20.27 -2.19
C PRO A 208 -31.39 -21.22 -1.39
N ARG A 209 -32.18 -20.65 -0.48
CA ARG A 209 -33.36 -21.33 0.10
C ARG A 209 -34.42 -21.58 -0.95
#